data_AF-A0A4Y9FXZ5-F1
#
_entry.id   AF-A0A4Y9FXZ5-F1
#
_cell.length_a   1.000
_cell.length_b   1.000
_cell.length_c   1.000
_cell.angle_alpha   90.00
_cell.angle_beta   90.00
_cell.angle_gamma   90.00
#
_symmetry.space_group_name_H-M   'P 1'
#
loop_
_entity.id
_entity.type
_entity.pdbx_description
1 polymer ?
#
loop_
_entity_poly.entity_id
_entity_poly.type
_entity_poly.pdbx_seq_one_letter_code
_entity_poly.pdbx_strand_id
1 'polypeptide(L)'
;MPHSVRVPSENLLAPPRDAFRRVGGTAAAGTGAQTVGDLSTPVPTLAADTPILVAERRFRDEPTLRAVAVAGPGGLALLTLRLLETQLSGRLGYGRALLSRAVVGGIVDADSLVLESDAPLLEAAEQLLTRVDWLRDDEVLVMGPDGEPAVASVSVIFREVGLLFRDIAMRDQLTGLPNRRLLHERGELLSTEVDPSRMAVLYVDLDGFKQINDSLGHKTGDELLVEFARRLNASVRPQDLVGRLGGDEFAVLLTDVGEEETIAVADRIIAASQESFLIDGLQLYLSASVGVVTGAEVAYEESSLSVLDTLLQRSDVAMLHAKRAGKARIGRLGAHDDMASPNRPAVIRRRLGHALEQAAQNETAPGVLSLHYQPKLDLHSGEVESVEALLRWNDSELGQVSPAEFIPVAEHTGQIRALGSWVLRAACRQAREWMDQGHSWTVAINVSPVQLGIQGFVSEVLGAVRTAGIPTRLLQIEVTESSAIGDVPFALEQLADLRTAGVRVHLDDFGTGYSSLARLRHLPLDALKIDQSITGRIDSDEADAMLLAGVIGAAHLLGLTVIAEGVERDTQFTRLSELGCDVVQGYLIGRPSPAGDLPRLSAGPFPLA
;
A
#
# COMPACT_ATOMS: atom_id res chain seq x y z
N MET A 1 -6.00 -8.03 -56.67
CA MET A 1 -5.52 -9.23 -55.93
C MET A 1 -4.36 -8.79 -55.07
N PRO A 2 -4.47 -8.82 -53.73
CA PRO A 2 -3.39 -8.38 -52.86
C PRO A 2 -2.43 -9.53 -52.54
N HIS A 3 -1.15 -9.16 -52.48
CA HIS A 3 -0.03 -10.01 -52.12
C HIS A 3 0.03 -10.22 -50.60
N SER A 4 0.35 -11.46 -50.22
CA SER A 4 0.62 -11.94 -48.87
C SER A 4 1.90 -11.34 -48.29
N VAL A 5 1.80 -10.79 -47.06
CA VAL A 5 2.96 -10.52 -46.20
C VAL A 5 2.91 -11.49 -45.02
N ARG A 6 3.96 -12.29 -44.86
CA ARG A 6 4.20 -13.18 -43.72
C ARG A 6 4.74 -12.38 -42.55
N VAL A 7 4.16 -12.56 -41.37
CA VAL A 7 4.71 -12.10 -40.07
C VAL A 7 5.50 -13.26 -39.45
N PRO A 8 6.71 -13.07 -38.90
CA PRO A 8 7.43 -14.12 -38.19
C PRO A 8 6.92 -14.27 -36.75
N SER A 9 6.85 -15.52 -36.30
CA SER A 9 6.44 -15.99 -34.98
C SER A 9 7.37 -15.51 -33.86
N GLU A 10 6.78 -14.86 -32.85
CA GLU A 10 7.41 -14.57 -31.56
C GLU A 10 7.66 -15.85 -30.76
N ASN A 11 8.83 -15.90 -30.15
CA ASN A 11 9.25 -16.92 -29.20
C ASN A 11 9.59 -16.15 -27.91
N LEU A 12 8.56 -15.80 -27.12
CA LEU A 12 8.69 -15.13 -25.84
C LEU A 12 8.83 -16.19 -24.73
N LEU A 13 10.08 -16.36 -24.31
CA LEU A 13 10.56 -16.60 -22.94
C LEU A 13 9.70 -17.46 -22.01
N ALA A 14 10.08 -18.74 -21.87
CA ALA A 14 9.69 -19.56 -20.73
C ALA A 14 10.48 -19.14 -19.46
N PRO A 15 9.86 -18.96 -18.29
CA PRO A 15 10.54 -18.58 -17.06
C PRO A 15 11.23 -19.77 -16.35
N PRO A 16 12.26 -19.52 -15.50
CA PRO A 16 13.00 -20.56 -14.79
C PRO A 16 12.22 -21.10 -13.59
N ARG A 17 12.06 -22.43 -13.54
CA ARG A 17 11.23 -23.21 -12.60
C ARG A 17 11.72 -23.33 -11.14
N ASP A 18 12.81 -22.66 -10.75
CA ASP A 18 13.55 -23.04 -9.51
C ASP A 18 13.49 -22.05 -8.32
N ALA A 19 12.76 -20.93 -8.41
CA ALA A 19 12.73 -19.94 -7.31
C ALA A 19 11.80 -20.32 -6.12
N PHE A 20 10.81 -21.20 -6.31
CA PHE A 20 9.69 -21.36 -5.37
C PHE A 20 9.83 -22.48 -4.33
N ARG A 21 10.99 -23.13 -4.20
CA ARG A 21 11.16 -24.31 -3.32
C ARG A 21 11.58 -24.02 -1.87
N ARG A 22 11.71 -22.77 -1.42
CA ARG A 22 12.23 -22.45 -0.08
C ARG A 22 11.48 -21.32 0.63
N VAL A 23 10.19 -21.47 0.86
CA VAL A 23 9.50 -20.70 1.92
C VAL A 23 8.58 -21.66 2.66
N GLY A 24 9.15 -22.35 3.65
CA GLY A 24 8.42 -23.26 4.52
C GLY A 24 8.58 -22.83 5.97
N GLY A 25 7.47 -22.41 6.59
CA GLY A 25 7.30 -22.40 8.04
C GLY A 25 7.17 -21.01 8.67
N THR A 26 5.93 -20.55 8.88
CA THR A 26 5.25 -20.54 10.18
C THR A 26 3.88 -19.85 10.04
N ALA A 27 2.88 -20.39 10.73
CA ALA A 27 1.47 -20.23 10.42
C ALA A 27 0.90 -18.82 10.70
N ALA A 28 0.19 -18.27 9.72
CA ALA A 28 -0.92 -17.33 9.92
C ALA A 28 -2.22 -18.02 9.48
N ALA A 29 -3.34 -17.65 10.11
CA ALA A 29 -4.64 -18.33 10.04
C ALA A 29 -5.35 -18.20 8.66
N GLY A 30 -4.75 -18.78 7.63
CA GLY A 30 -5.39 -19.21 6.38
C GLY A 30 -5.58 -20.73 6.38
N THR A 31 -6.24 -21.26 5.35
CA THR A 31 -6.48 -22.71 5.24
C THR A 31 -5.21 -23.55 5.06
N GLY A 32 -4.06 -22.90 4.86
CA GLY A 32 -2.80 -23.56 4.51
C GLY A 32 -2.76 -24.04 3.05
N ALA A 33 -3.79 -23.70 2.26
CA ALA A 33 -3.90 -24.03 0.85
C ALA A 33 -2.74 -23.42 0.05
N GLN A 34 -2.08 -24.24 -0.76
CA GLN A 34 -1.01 -23.83 -1.66
C GLN A 34 -1.42 -23.95 -3.12
N THR A 35 -2.43 -24.79 -3.39
CA THR A 35 -2.90 -25.11 -4.74
C THR A 35 -4.40 -24.89 -4.86
N VAL A 36 -4.90 -24.76 -6.09
CA VAL A 36 -6.35 -24.68 -6.35
C VAL A 36 -7.08 -25.95 -5.92
N GLY A 37 -6.42 -27.10 -6.00
CA GLY A 37 -6.94 -28.38 -5.54
C GLY A 37 -7.36 -28.36 -4.07
N ASP A 38 -6.59 -27.69 -3.22
CA ASP A 38 -6.88 -27.52 -1.78
C ASP A 38 -8.20 -26.75 -1.53
N LEU A 39 -8.64 -25.95 -2.51
CA LEU A 39 -9.84 -25.12 -2.45
C LEU A 39 -11.00 -25.68 -3.28
N SER A 40 -10.80 -26.81 -3.94
CA SER A 40 -11.74 -27.40 -4.87
C SER A 40 -12.67 -28.42 -4.20
N THR A 41 -13.88 -28.57 -4.73
CA THR A 41 -14.86 -29.58 -4.30
C THR A 41 -15.30 -30.40 -5.51
N PRO A 42 -15.30 -31.75 -5.43
CA PRO A 42 -15.75 -32.60 -6.53
C PRO A 42 -17.18 -32.31 -6.97
N VAL A 43 -17.43 -32.34 -8.27
CA VAL A 43 -18.77 -32.12 -8.85
C VAL A 43 -19.18 -33.26 -9.77
N PRO A 44 -20.49 -33.56 -9.88
CA PRO A 44 -20.96 -34.56 -10.82
C PRO A 44 -20.79 -34.07 -12.26
N THR A 45 -20.61 -35.03 -13.17
CA THR A 45 -20.53 -34.77 -14.61
C THR A 45 -21.85 -35.11 -15.29
N LEU A 46 -22.33 -34.22 -16.16
CA LEU A 46 -23.46 -34.44 -17.06
C LEU A 46 -22.96 -34.54 -18.50
N ALA A 47 -23.58 -35.39 -19.31
CA ALA A 47 -23.31 -35.41 -20.75
C ALA A 47 -23.92 -34.16 -21.43
N ALA A 48 -23.28 -33.62 -22.46
CA ALA A 48 -23.75 -32.42 -23.16
C ALA A 48 -25.17 -32.56 -23.77
N ASP A 49 -25.60 -33.79 -24.07
CA ASP A 49 -26.94 -34.14 -24.56
C ASP A 49 -27.98 -34.32 -23.44
N THR A 50 -27.60 -34.13 -22.17
CA THR A 50 -28.52 -34.18 -21.03
C THR A 50 -29.59 -33.10 -21.15
N PRO A 51 -30.89 -33.42 -21.07
CA PRO A 51 -31.94 -32.41 -21.12
C PRO A 51 -31.83 -31.41 -19.97
N ILE A 52 -32.07 -30.12 -20.24
CA ILE A 52 -31.95 -29.04 -19.24
C ILE A 52 -32.84 -29.29 -18.01
N LEU A 53 -34.02 -29.89 -18.18
CA LEU A 53 -34.92 -30.24 -17.07
C LEU A 53 -34.35 -31.32 -16.14
N VAL A 54 -33.46 -32.19 -16.64
CA VAL A 54 -32.75 -33.18 -15.83
C VAL A 54 -31.67 -32.51 -15.00
N ALA A 55 -30.93 -31.55 -15.59
CA ALA A 55 -29.97 -30.73 -14.86
C ALA A 55 -30.66 -29.88 -13.78
N GLU A 56 -31.81 -29.28 -14.08
CA GLU A 56 -32.62 -28.53 -13.11
C GLU A 56 -33.05 -29.39 -11.92
N ARG A 57 -33.46 -30.64 -12.18
CA ARG A 57 -33.80 -31.60 -11.12
C ARG A 57 -32.59 -31.94 -10.28
N ARG A 58 -31.41 -32.11 -10.89
CA ARG A 58 -30.16 -32.42 -10.19
C ARG A 58 -29.82 -31.36 -9.13
N PHE A 59 -29.85 -30.08 -9.49
CA PHE A 59 -29.63 -28.99 -8.54
C PHE A 59 -30.70 -28.87 -7.46
N ARG A 60 -31.95 -29.26 -7.77
CA ARG A 60 -33.04 -29.27 -6.79
C ARG A 60 -32.89 -30.39 -5.77
N ASP A 61 -32.45 -31.57 -6.22
CA ASP A 61 -32.30 -32.76 -5.39
C ASP A 61 -31.04 -32.67 -4.49
N GLU A 62 -30.05 -31.87 -4.86
CA GLU A 62 -28.82 -31.62 -4.10
C GLU A 62 -28.64 -30.13 -3.77
N PRO A 63 -29.23 -29.61 -2.67
CA PRO A 63 -29.25 -28.18 -2.35
C PRO A 63 -27.87 -27.52 -2.14
N THR A 64 -26.86 -28.31 -1.84
CA THR A 64 -25.45 -27.89 -1.69
C THR A 64 -24.71 -27.79 -3.01
N LEU A 65 -25.26 -28.33 -4.10
CA LEU A 65 -24.66 -28.33 -5.41
C LEU A 65 -24.78 -26.93 -6.04
N ARG A 66 -23.65 -26.36 -6.45
CA ARG A 66 -23.57 -24.99 -6.99
C ARG A 66 -23.14 -24.96 -8.46
N ALA A 67 -22.39 -25.96 -8.89
CA ALA A 67 -22.17 -26.25 -10.31
C ALA A 67 -22.02 -27.74 -10.59
N VAL A 68 -22.05 -28.07 -11.88
CA VAL A 68 -21.76 -29.39 -12.44
C VAL A 68 -20.84 -29.26 -13.64
N ALA A 69 -20.02 -30.27 -13.87
CA ALA A 69 -19.23 -30.36 -15.09
C ALA A 69 -20.10 -30.91 -16.23
N VAL A 70 -19.92 -30.40 -17.44
CA VAL A 70 -20.63 -30.84 -18.64
C VAL A 70 -19.60 -31.39 -19.63
N ALA A 71 -19.64 -32.70 -19.87
CA ALA A 71 -18.76 -33.37 -20.82
C ALA A 71 -19.37 -33.33 -22.23
N GLY A 72 -18.65 -32.71 -23.17
CA GLY A 72 -19.04 -32.61 -24.57
C GLY A 72 -17.88 -32.86 -25.55
N PRO A 73 -18.15 -32.79 -26.87
CA PRO A 73 -17.15 -33.02 -27.90
C PRO A 73 -15.97 -32.03 -27.88
N GLY A 74 -16.17 -30.85 -27.29
CA GLY A 74 -15.16 -29.78 -27.16
C GLY A 74 -14.38 -29.81 -25.84
N GLY A 75 -14.64 -30.77 -24.94
CA GLY A 75 -14.03 -30.82 -23.61
C GLY A 75 -15.06 -30.67 -22.49
N LEU A 76 -14.57 -30.27 -21.31
CA LEU A 76 -15.42 -30.00 -20.15
C LEU A 76 -15.86 -28.53 -20.14
N ALA A 77 -17.15 -28.33 -19.89
CA ALA A 77 -17.75 -27.03 -19.71
C ALA A 77 -18.38 -26.90 -18.32
N LEU A 78 -18.47 -25.69 -17.80
CA LEU A 78 -19.08 -25.42 -16.49
C LEU A 78 -20.56 -25.08 -16.65
N LEU A 79 -21.42 -25.75 -15.88
CA LEU A 79 -22.81 -25.32 -15.70
C LEU A 79 -23.03 -24.93 -14.23
N THR A 80 -23.10 -23.64 -13.96
CA THR A 80 -23.46 -23.12 -12.63
C THR A 80 -24.97 -23.08 -12.45
N LEU A 81 -25.44 -23.20 -11.19
CA LEU A 81 -26.85 -23.03 -10.85
C LEU A 81 -27.35 -21.65 -11.28
N ARG A 82 -26.53 -20.61 -11.09
CA ARG A 82 -26.83 -19.23 -11.51
C ARG A 82 -27.04 -19.13 -13.02
N LEU A 83 -26.14 -19.72 -13.82
CA LEU A 83 -26.29 -19.76 -15.28
C LEU A 83 -27.61 -20.45 -15.66
N LEU A 84 -27.89 -21.60 -15.06
CA LEU A 84 -29.12 -22.35 -15.31
C LEU A 84 -30.39 -21.53 -14.98
N GLU A 85 -30.44 -20.89 -13.81
CA GLU A 85 -31.56 -20.04 -13.39
C GLU A 85 -31.74 -18.83 -14.30
N THR A 86 -30.64 -18.22 -14.76
CA THR A 86 -30.65 -17.09 -15.71
C THR A 86 -31.24 -17.51 -17.05
N GLN A 87 -30.87 -18.70 -17.55
CA GLN A 87 -31.40 -19.25 -18.80
C GLN A 87 -32.87 -19.67 -18.68
N LEU A 88 -33.25 -20.30 -17.56
CA LEU A 88 -34.62 -20.76 -17.32
C LEU A 88 -35.62 -19.61 -17.04
N SER A 89 -35.17 -18.52 -16.43
CA SER A 89 -35.97 -17.31 -16.27
C SER A 89 -36.11 -16.57 -17.61
N GLY A 90 -35.01 -16.32 -18.30
CA GLY A 90 -34.98 -15.62 -19.59
C GLY A 90 -35.46 -14.16 -19.52
N ARG A 91 -35.19 -13.36 -20.57
CA ARG A 91 -35.52 -11.91 -20.60
C ARG A 91 -37.00 -11.54 -20.41
N LEU A 92 -37.92 -12.50 -20.59
CA LEU A 92 -39.37 -12.29 -20.57
C LEU A 92 -40.14 -13.36 -19.77
N GLY A 93 -39.47 -14.20 -18.97
CA GLY A 93 -40.12 -15.25 -18.18
C GLY A 93 -40.48 -16.55 -18.92
N TYR A 94 -40.15 -16.66 -20.22
CA TYR A 94 -40.47 -17.82 -21.06
C TYR A 94 -39.31 -18.83 -21.20
N GLY A 95 -38.20 -18.64 -20.49
CA GLY A 95 -36.99 -19.47 -20.64
C GLY A 95 -37.27 -20.97 -20.49
N ARG A 96 -38.02 -21.37 -19.46
CA ARG A 96 -38.46 -22.76 -19.26
C ARG A 96 -39.24 -23.36 -20.43
N ALA A 97 -40.11 -22.60 -21.09
CA ALA A 97 -40.88 -23.10 -22.22
C ALA A 97 -39.99 -23.31 -23.45
N LEU A 98 -39.10 -22.35 -23.71
CA LEU A 98 -38.15 -22.38 -24.82
C LEU A 98 -37.10 -23.49 -24.68
N LEU A 99 -36.65 -23.74 -23.45
CA LEU A 99 -35.60 -24.72 -23.14
C LEU A 99 -36.15 -26.11 -22.79
N SER A 100 -37.46 -26.33 -22.88
CA SER A 100 -38.12 -27.59 -22.51
C SER A 100 -37.63 -28.84 -23.27
N ARG A 101 -37.05 -28.64 -24.47
CA ARG A 101 -36.43 -29.69 -25.30
C ARG A 101 -34.93 -29.47 -25.55
N ALA A 102 -34.35 -28.45 -24.92
CA ALA A 102 -32.94 -28.14 -25.09
C ALA A 102 -32.09 -29.00 -24.14
N VAL A 103 -30.82 -29.13 -24.50
CA VAL A 103 -29.80 -29.90 -23.78
C VAL A 103 -28.78 -28.96 -23.15
N VAL A 104 -28.11 -29.40 -22.08
CA VAL A 104 -27.16 -28.58 -21.32
C VAL A 104 -26.01 -28.05 -22.17
N GLY A 105 -25.55 -28.82 -23.16
CA GLY A 105 -24.51 -28.39 -24.10
C GLY A 105 -24.86 -27.16 -24.95
N GLY A 106 -26.16 -26.81 -25.04
CA GLY A 106 -26.62 -25.63 -25.78
C GLY A 106 -26.65 -24.33 -24.97
N ILE A 107 -26.34 -24.38 -23.67
CA ILE A 107 -26.37 -23.20 -22.77
C ILE A 107 -25.05 -22.95 -22.03
N VAL A 108 -24.12 -23.90 -22.05
CA VAL A 108 -22.79 -23.77 -21.45
C VAL A 108 -21.79 -23.24 -22.48
N ASP A 109 -20.72 -22.61 -21.99
CA ASP A 109 -19.63 -22.14 -22.84
C ASP A 109 -18.66 -23.29 -23.16
N ALA A 110 -18.38 -23.49 -24.45
CA ALA A 110 -17.46 -24.52 -24.91
C ALA A 110 -16.01 -24.24 -24.52
N ASP A 111 -15.67 -22.97 -24.24
CA ASP A 111 -14.33 -22.53 -23.83
C ASP A 111 -14.27 -22.26 -22.31
N SER A 112 -14.90 -23.10 -21.48
CA SER A 112 -14.78 -22.94 -20.02
C SER A 112 -13.32 -23.07 -19.58
N LEU A 113 -12.85 -22.19 -18.68
CA LEU A 113 -11.51 -22.30 -18.09
C LEU A 113 -11.46 -23.54 -17.18
N VAL A 114 -10.44 -24.35 -17.38
CA VAL A 114 -10.17 -25.55 -16.58
C VAL A 114 -8.76 -25.41 -16.00
N LEU A 115 -8.65 -25.41 -14.68
CA LEU A 115 -7.39 -25.34 -13.94
C LEU A 115 -6.95 -26.74 -13.52
N GLU A 116 -5.65 -27.00 -13.50
CA GLU A 116 -5.13 -28.22 -12.90
C GLU A 116 -5.14 -28.11 -11.37
N SER A 117 -5.46 -29.20 -10.67
CA SER A 117 -5.53 -29.20 -9.21
C SER A 117 -4.21 -28.89 -8.51
N ASP A 118 -3.07 -29.15 -9.15
CA ASP A 118 -1.74 -28.82 -8.65
C ASP A 118 -1.28 -27.39 -8.98
N ALA A 119 -2.11 -26.62 -9.72
CA ALA A 119 -1.82 -25.23 -10.04
C ALA A 119 -1.67 -24.40 -8.75
N PRO A 120 -0.56 -23.65 -8.59
CA PRO A 120 -0.40 -22.70 -7.49
C PRO A 120 -1.51 -21.65 -7.50
N LEU A 121 -1.93 -21.21 -6.31
CA LEU A 121 -3.02 -20.24 -6.18
C LEU A 121 -2.78 -18.92 -6.94
N LEU A 122 -1.54 -18.47 -7.01
CA LEU A 122 -1.17 -17.24 -7.72
C LEU A 122 -1.29 -17.40 -9.24
N GLU A 123 -0.79 -18.51 -9.78
CA GLU A 123 -0.90 -18.85 -11.21
C GLU A 123 -2.37 -19.00 -11.62
N ALA A 124 -3.17 -19.63 -10.77
CA ALA A 124 -4.60 -19.75 -10.98
C ALA A 124 -5.32 -18.40 -11.00
N ALA A 125 -4.95 -17.48 -10.10
CA ALA A 125 -5.50 -16.12 -10.10
C ALA A 125 -5.11 -15.35 -11.37
N GLU A 126 -3.88 -15.50 -11.86
CA GLU A 126 -3.43 -14.91 -13.12
C GLU A 126 -4.23 -15.43 -14.32
N GLN A 127 -4.40 -16.75 -14.41
CA GLN A 127 -5.23 -17.37 -15.46
C GLN A 127 -6.69 -16.92 -15.40
N LEU A 128 -7.22 -16.68 -14.20
CA LEU A 128 -8.56 -16.12 -14.02
C LEU A 128 -8.65 -14.68 -14.50
N LEU A 129 -7.66 -13.82 -14.19
CA LEU A 129 -7.65 -12.40 -14.57
C LEU A 129 -7.53 -12.17 -16.08
N THR A 130 -6.91 -13.08 -16.82
CA THR A 130 -6.70 -12.97 -18.28
C THR A 130 -7.94 -13.29 -19.13
N ARG A 131 -9.06 -13.70 -18.54
CA ARG A 131 -10.30 -14.06 -19.28
C ARG A 131 -11.36 -12.96 -19.16
N VAL A 132 -11.89 -12.47 -20.27
CA VAL A 132 -12.94 -11.41 -20.27
C VAL A 132 -14.24 -11.83 -19.55
N ASP A 133 -14.44 -13.13 -19.31
CA ASP A 133 -15.67 -13.72 -18.78
C ASP A 133 -15.64 -14.16 -17.30
N TRP A 134 -14.57 -13.93 -16.53
CA TRP A 134 -14.53 -14.26 -15.09
C TRP A 134 -15.60 -13.52 -14.26
N LEU A 135 -16.26 -12.53 -14.84
CA LEU A 135 -17.45 -11.86 -14.28
C LEU A 135 -18.73 -12.71 -14.28
N ARG A 136 -18.80 -13.85 -14.99
CA ARG A 136 -20.05 -14.60 -15.18
C ARG A 136 -20.28 -15.72 -14.17
N ASP A 137 -19.23 -16.42 -13.75
CA ASP A 137 -19.34 -17.61 -12.92
C ASP A 137 -18.58 -17.43 -11.60
N ASP A 138 -19.25 -17.72 -10.47
CA ASP A 138 -18.65 -17.65 -9.13
C ASP A 138 -17.66 -18.82 -8.86
N GLU A 139 -17.55 -19.74 -9.81
CA GLU A 139 -16.81 -21.01 -9.73
C GLU A 139 -16.00 -21.24 -11.01
N VAL A 140 -14.89 -21.96 -10.89
CA VAL A 140 -14.02 -22.39 -12.00
C VAL A 140 -13.84 -23.90 -11.95
N LEU A 141 -13.74 -24.56 -13.12
CA LEU A 141 -13.45 -25.99 -13.19
C LEU A 141 -12.02 -26.27 -12.75
N VAL A 142 -11.86 -27.34 -11.98
CA VAL A 142 -10.58 -27.84 -11.50
C VAL A 142 -10.49 -29.32 -11.86
N MET A 143 -9.42 -29.74 -12.51
CA MET A 143 -9.16 -31.14 -12.80
C MET A 143 -8.38 -31.76 -11.66
N GLY A 144 -9.02 -32.71 -10.97
CA GLY A 144 -8.36 -33.53 -9.96
C GLY A 144 -7.27 -34.42 -10.59
N PRO A 145 -6.33 -34.91 -9.77
CA PRO A 145 -5.20 -35.72 -10.24
C PRO A 145 -5.60 -37.02 -10.94
N ASP A 146 -6.80 -37.54 -10.63
CA ASP A 146 -7.36 -38.76 -11.24
C ASP A 146 -8.25 -38.46 -12.47
N GLY A 147 -8.31 -37.21 -12.92
CA GLY A 147 -9.18 -36.77 -14.02
C GLY A 147 -10.64 -36.51 -13.61
N GLU A 148 -10.94 -36.54 -12.32
CA GLU A 148 -12.27 -36.23 -11.79
C GLU A 148 -12.49 -34.70 -11.73
N PRO A 149 -13.60 -34.18 -12.26
CA PRO A 149 -13.86 -32.75 -12.24
C PRO A 149 -14.31 -32.28 -10.86
N ALA A 150 -13.72 -31.18 -10.45
CA ALA A 150 -14.06 -30.41 -9.26
C ALA A 150 -14.32 -28.95 -9.66
N VAL A 151 -14.80 -28.17 -8.69
CA VAL A 151 -14.92 -26.72 -8.83
C VAL A 151 -14.29 -26.03 -7.65
N ALA A 152 -13.62 -24.90 -7.89
CA ALA A 152 -13.16 -24.00 -6.86
C ALA A 152 -13.90 -22.66 -6.97
N SER A 153 -14.22 -22.06 -5.83
CA SER A 153 -14.81 -20.72 -5.85
C SER A 153 -13.75 -19.69 -6.18
N VAL A 154 -14.02 -18.88 -7.21
CA VAL A 154 -13.14 -17.77 -7.64
C VAL A 154 -12.90 -16.81 -6.46
N SER A 155 -13.96 -16.47 -5.72
CA SER A 155 -13.86 -15.60 -4.53
C SER A 155 -12.96 -16.14 -3.42
N VAL A 156 -12.87 -17.46 -3.28
CA VAL A 156 -12.05 -18.12 -2.26
C VAL A 156 -10.58 -18.15 -2.70
N ILE A 157 -10.32 -18.42 -3.99
CA ILE A 157 -8.97 -18.34 -4.57
C ILE A 157 -8.39 -16.94 -4.35
N PHE A 158 -9.10 -15.88 -4.76
CA PHE A 158 -8.64 -14.50 -4.56
C PHE A 158 -8.51 -14.12 -3.08
N ARG A 159 -9.33 -14.68 -2.19
CA ARG A 159 -9.18 -14.48 -0.74
C ARG A 159 -7.88 -15.08 -0.23
N GLU A 160 -7.57 -16.34 -0.54
CA GLU A 160 -6.35 -17.00 -0.08
C GLU A 160 -5.10 -16.37 -0.71
N VAL A 161 -5.15 -15.97 -1.98
CA VAL A 161 -4.10 -15.16 -2.62
C VAL A 161 -3.90 -13.83 -1.87
N GLY A 162 -4.98 -13.15 -1.49
CA GLY A 162 -4.91 -11.95 -0.65
C GLY A 162 -4.29 -12.19 0.73
N LEU A 163 -4.44 -13.38 1.31
CA LEU A 163 -3.77 -13.77 2.56
C LEU A 163 -2.28 -14.08 2.36
N LEU A 164 -1.89 -14.67 1.23
CA LEU A 164 -0.48 -14.85 0.88
C LEU A 164 0.22 -13.49 0.70
N PHE A 165 -0.43 -12.56 0.01
CA PHE A 165 0.07 -11.19 -0.12
C PHE A 165 0.23 -10.49 1.23
N ARG A 166 -0.67 -10.75 2.18
CA ARG A 166 -0.54 -10.22 3.55
C ARG A 166 0.75 -10.67 4.21
N ASP A 167 1.13 -11.95 4.14
CA ASP A 167 2.34 -12.42 4.84
C ASP A 167 3.62 -11.83 4.23
N ILE A 168 3.67 -11.71 2.90
CA ILE A 168 4.80 -11.09 2.18
C ILE A 168 4.86 -9.58 2.48
N ALA A 169 3.73 -8.88 2.45
CA ALA A 169 3.66 -7.44 2.72
C ALA A 169 3.92 -7.06 4.19
N MET A 170 3.98 -8.04 5.09
CA MET A 170 4.23 -7.85 6.52
C MET A 170 5.69 -8.15 6.91
N ARG A 171 6.52 -8.59 5.97
CA ARG A 171 7.93 -8.89 6.20
C ARG A 171 8.81 -8.02 5.33
N ASP A 172 9.97 -7.67 5.85
CA ASP A 172 11.05 -7.08 5.08
C ASP A 172 11.60 -8.16 4.14
N GLN A 173 11.46 -7.95 2.83
CA GLN A 173 11.81 -8.98 1.85
C GLN A 173 13.31 -9.31 1.83
N LEU A 174 14.17 -8.39 2.25
CA LEU A 174 15.61 -8.64 2.32
C LEU A 174 15.96 -9.57 3.48
N THR A 175 15.50 -9.23 4.69
CA THR A 175 15.92 -9.91 5.93
C THR A 175 14.96 -11.00 6.40
N GLY A 176 13.73 -11.04 5.88
CA GLY A 176 12.64 -11.91 6.32
C GLY A 176 12.05 -11.54 7.69
N LEU A 177 12.62 -10.55 8.37
CA LEU A 177 12.08 -10.03 9.64
C LEU A 177 10.73 -9.34 9.41
N PRO A 178 9.88 -9.25 10.44
CA PRO A 178 8.79 -8.28 10.49
C PRO A 178 9.23 -6.91 9.96
N ASN A 179 8.46 -6.34 9.03
CA ASN A 179 8.67 -4.94 8.65
C ASN A 179 8.07 -4.01 9.71
N ARG A 180 8.24 -2.70 9.54
CA ARG A 180 7.66 -1.66 10.41
C ARG A 180 6.19 -1.91 10.74
N ARG A 181 5.42 -2.38 9.76
CA ARG A 181 3.97 -2.60 9.90
C ARG A 181 3.64 -3.82 10.75
N LEU A 182 4.26 -4.97 10.49
CA LEU A 182 4.02 -6.16 11.32
C LEU A 182 4.54 -5.97 12.74
N LEU A 183 5.66 -5.25 12.89
CA LEU A 183 6.20 -4.88 14.19
C LEU A 183 5.22 -4.02 14.99
N HIS A 184 4.59 -3.04 14.34
CA HIS A 184 3.56 -2.21 14.95
C HIS A 184 2.31 -3.01 15.33
N GLU A 185 1.74 -3.77 14.40
CA GLU A 185 0.52 -4.57 14.63
C GLU A 185 0.69 -5.57 15.77
N ARG A 186 1.82 -6.29 15.79
CA ARG A 186 2.12 -7.23 16.87
C ARG A 186 2.47 -6.52 18.17
N GLY A 187 3.15 -5.39 18.12
CA GLY A 187 3.46 -4.59 19.30
C GLY A 187 2.21 -4.06 20.00
N GLU A 188 1.22 -3.61 19.24
CA GLU A 188 -0.07 -3.14 19.77
C GLU A 188 -0.80 -4.28 20.48
N LEU A 189 -0.87 -5.45 19.85
CA LEU A 189 -1.44 -6.64 20.48
C LEU A 189 -0.71 -7.01 21.77
N LEU A 190 0.63 -7.04 21.75
CA LEU A 190 1.44 -7.31 22.94
C LEU A 190 1.20 -6.29 24.06
N SER A 191 0.93 -5.02 23.72
CA SER A 191 0.60 -3.99 24.71
C SER A 191 -0.76 -4.16 25.38
N THR A 192 -1.65 -4.96 24.79
CA THR A 192 -2.93 -5.34 25.40
C THR A 192 -2.85 -6.66 26.18
N GLU A 193 -1.88 -7.52 25.85
CA GLU A 193 -1.71 -8.86 26.46
C GLU A 193 -0.78 -8.83 27.67
N VAL A 194 0.14 -7.87 27.74
CA VAL A 194 1.16 -7.74 28.79
C VAL A 194 0.98 -6.39 29.48
N ASP A 195 1.35 -6.31 30.77
CA ASP A 195 1.42 -5.04 31.48
C ASP A 195 2.33 -4.06 30.72
N PRO A 196 1.81 -2.90 30.26
CA PRO A 196 2.59 -1.90 29.55
C PRO A 196 3.89 -1.50 30.25
N SER A 197 3.91 -1.48 31.59
CA SER A 197 5.10 -1.14 32.37
C SER A 197 6.24 -2.16 32.26
N ARG A 198 5.95 -3.38 31.81
CA ARG A 198 6.91 -4.48 31.60
C ARG A 198 7.25 -4.71 30.11
N MET A 199 6.95 -3.74 29.27
CA MET A 199 7.41 -3.72 27.88
C MET A 199 8.66 -2.85 27.76
N ALA A 200 9.46 -3.07 26.72
CA ALA A 200 10.51 -2.13 26.33
C ALA A 200 10.72 -2.15 24.81
N VAL A 201 11.20 -1.04 24.28
CA VAL A 201 11.60 -0.92 22.87
C VAL A 201 13.06 -0.54 22.78
N LEU A 202 13.78 -1.25 21.92
CA LEU A 202 15.15 -0.95 21.53
C LEU A 202 15.14 -0.53 20.06
N TYR A 203 15.46 0.72 19.78
CA TYR A 203 15.67 1.20 18.41
C TYR A 203 17.15 1.07 18.07
N VAL A 204 17.46 0.44 16.94
CA VAL A 204 18.82 0.01 16.58
C VAL A 204 19.17 0.55 15.21
N ASP A 205 20.33 1.17 15.08
CA ASP A 205 20.84 1.68 13.81
C ASP A 205 22.30 1.28 13.60
N LEU A 206 22.64 0.83 12.39
CA LEU A 206 24.00 0.44 12.04
C LEU A 206 24.88 1.65 11.70
N ASP A 207 25.88 1.89 12.55
CA ASP A 207 26.80 3.00 12.40
C ASP A 207 27.67 2.85 11.14
N GLY A 208 27.57 3.82 10.23
CA GLY A 208 28.45 3.91 9.06
C GLY A 208 28.07 2.99 7.91
N PHE A 209 26.89 2.37 7.93
CA PHE A 209 26.38 1.52 6.85
C PHE A 209 26.43 2.20 5.48
N LYS A 210 26.06 3.48 5.40
CA LYS A 210 26.15 4.25 4.15
C LYS A 210 27.56 4.24 3.52
N GLN A 211 28.62 4.31 4.34
CA GLN A 211 30.00 4.29 3.83
C GLN A 211 30.37 2.93 3.22
N ILE A 212 29.79 1.84 3.74
CA ILE A 212 29.94 0.50 3.17
C ILE A 212 29.26 0.44 1.81
N ASN A 213 28.02 0.92 1.69
CA ASN A 213 27.31 0.97 0.41
C ASN A 213 28.07 1.82 -0.62
N ASP A 214 28.55 3.00 -0.22
CA ASP A 214 29.26 3.92 -1.10
C ASP A 214 30.62 3.34 -1.56
N SER A 215 31.27 2.50 -0.74
CA SER A 215 32.62 1.97 -1.02
C SER A 215 32.63 0.58 -1.66
N LEU A 216 31.69 -0.30 -1.30
CA LEU A 216 31.66 -1.72 -1.66
C LEU A 216 30.41 -2.10 -2.47
N GLY A 217 29.45 -1.20 -2.61
CA GLY A 217 28.22 -1.39 -3.37
C GLY A 217 27.07 -1.99 -2.54
N HIS A 218 25.85 -1.81 -3.04
CA HIS A 218 24.62 -2.19 -2.35
C HIS A 218 24.50 -3.69 -2.06
N LYS A 219 25.00 -4.56 -2.95
CA LYS A 219 24.96 -6.03 -2.73
C LYS A 219 25.66 -6.44 -1.42
N THR A 220 26.83 -5.87 -1.14
CA THR A 220 27.57 -6.13 0.10
C THR A 220 26.84 -5.56 1.32
N GLY A 221 26.20 -4.41 1.17
CA GLY A 221 25.34 -3.85 2.22
C GLY A 221 24.13 -4.73 2.52
N ASP A 222 23.48 -5.28 1.49
CA ASP A 222 22.33 -6.16 1.63
C ASP A 222 22.69 -7.46 2.37
N GLU A 223 23.80 -8.10 2.00
CA GLU A 223 24.30 -9.30 2.70
C GLU A 223 24.66 -9.00 4.16
N LEU A 224 25.21 -7.82 4.43
CA LEU A 224 25.49 -7.35 5.79
C LEU A 224 24.20 -7.15 6.61
N LEU A 225 23.16 -6.56 6.02
CA LEU A 225 21.86 -6.38 6.69
C LEU A 225 21.21 -7.72 7.03
N VAL A 226 21.28 -8.70 6.11
CA VAL A 226 20.78 -10.07 6.34
C VAL A 226 21.52 -10.75 7.50
N GLU A 227 22.85 -10.66 7.52
CA GLU A 227 23.64 -11.25 8.59
C GLU A 227 23.42 -10.54 9.93
N PHE A 228 23.28 -9.21 9.94
CA PHE A 228 22.96 -8.46 11.14
C PHE A 228 21.57 -8.82 11.68
N ALA A 229 20.56 -8.91 10.81
CA ALA A 229 19.21 -9.36 11.17
C ALA A 229 19.23 -10.74 11.85
N ARG A 230 20.03 -11.68 11.34
CA ARG A 230 20.22 -13.00 11.94
C ARG A 230 20.82 -12.92 13.34
N ARG A 231 21.86 -12.09 13.54
CA ARG A 231 22.51 -11.88 14.85
C ARG A 231 21.58 -11.18 15.84
N LEU A 232 20.81 -10.21 15.36
CA LEU A 232 19.83 -9.47 16.15
C LEU A 232 18.74 -10.43 16.67
N ASN A 233 18.20 -11.28 15.79
CA ASN A 233 17.19 -12.29 16.17
C ASN A 233 17.75 -13.36 17.14
N ALA A 234 19.04 -13.70 17.04
CA ALA A 234 19.71 -14.58 18.00
C ALA A 234 20.01 -13.89 19.36
N SER A 235 19.94 -12.56 19.40
CA SER A 235 20.20 -11.74 20.59
C SER A 235 18.94 -11.49 21.42
N VAL A 236 17.82 -12.14 21.13
CA VAL A 236 16.53 -11.99 21.85
C VAL A 236 15.88 -13.35 22.10
N ARG A 237 14.81 -13.37 22.91
CA ARG A 237 14.04 -14.59 23.21
C ARG A 237 12.96 -14.82 22.13
N PRO A 238 12.44 -16.05 21.96
CA PRO A 238 11.41 -16.32 20.95
C PRO A 238 10.10 -15.55 21.11
N GLN A 239 9.78 -15.06 22.31
CA GLN A 239 8.61 -14.21 22.56
C GLN A 239 8.84 -12.73 22.24
N ASP A 240 10.09 -12.32 22.08
CA ASP A 240 10.45 -10.94 21.72
C ASP A 240 10.27 -10.77 20.20
N LEU A 241 9.95 -9.57 19.78
CA LEU A 241 9.71 -9.26 18.38
C LEU A 241 10.83 -8.40 17.81
N VAL A 242 11.48 -8.88 16.75
CA VAL A 242 12.50 -8.13 16.01
C VAL A 242 11.93 -7.72 14.68
N GLY A 243 12.14 -6.48 14.25
CA GLY A 243 11.74 -6.03 12.93
C GLY A 243 12.72 -5.04 12.31
N ARG A 244 12.66 -4.91 10.98
CA ARG A 244 13.42 -3.92 10.23
C ARG A 244 12.48 -2.77 9.86
N LEU A 245 12.87 -1.55 10.23
CA LEU A 245 12.06 -0.36 10.06
C LEU A 245 12.28 0.34 8.72
N GLY A 246 13.39 0.03 8.05
CA GLY A 246 13.82 0.55 6.75
C GLY A 246 15.30 0.89 6.76
N GLY A 247 15.98 0.86 5.60
CA GLY A 247 17.41 1.18 5.51
C GLY A 247 18.27 0.32 6.45
N ASP A 248 19.05 0.96 7.30
CA ASP A 248 19.91 0.40 8.35
C ASP A 248 19.28 0.38 9.75
N GLU A 249 17.97 0.65 9.85
CA GLU A 249 17.23 0.75 11.10
C GLU A 249 16.42 -0.52 11.42
N PHE A 250 16.51 -0.94 12.68
CA PHE A 250 15.81 -2.08 13.25
C PHE A 250 15.15 -1.69 14.58
N ALA A 251 14.14 -2.45 14.99
CA ALA A 251 13.55 -2.34 16.31
C ALA A 251 13.37 -3.71 16.95
N VAL A 252 13.50 -3.74 18.27
CA VAL A 252 13.24 -4.90 19.10
C VAL A 252 12.22 -4.52 20.17
N LEU A 253 11.12 -5.26 20.22
CA LEU A 253 10.11 -5.16 21.26
C LEU A 253 10.33 -6.30 22.24
N LEU A 254 10.59 -5.95 23.49
CA LEU A 254 10.71 -6.88 24.60
C LEU A 254 9.44 -6.86 25.43
N THR A 255 9.04 -8.03 25.90
CA THR A 255 7.88 -8.19 26.78
C THR A 255 8.26 -8.92 28.06
N ASP A 256 7.54 -8.62 29.13
CA ASP A 256 7.78 -9.19 30.46
C ASP A 256 9.18 -8.85 31.02
N VAL A 257 9.75 -7.69 30.68
CA VAL A 257 11.10 -7.28 31.07
C VAL A 257 11.12 -6.11 32.03
N GLY A 258 12.16 -6.05 32.88
CA GLY A 258 12.54 -4.86 33.65
C GLY A 258 13.68 -4.06 32.99
N GLU A 259 14.06 -2.94 33.61
CA GLU A 259 15.13 -2.06 33.10
C GLU A 259 16.47 -2.81 32.96
N GLU A 260 16.89 -3.54 33.99
CA GLU A 260 18.17 -4.28 33.97
C GLU A 260 18.23 -5.33 32.86
N GLU A 261 17.14 -6.07 32.65
CA GLU A 261 17.05 -7.06 31.57
C GLU A 261 17.09 -6.39 30.19
N THR A 262 16.38 -5.27 30.04
CA THR A 262 16.35 -4.49 28.79
C THR A 262 17.76 -4.01 28.42
N ILE A 263 18.50 -3.47 29.39
CA ILE A 263 19.89 -3.02 29.20
C ILE A 263 20.79 -4.20 28.80
N ALA A 264 20.64 -5.35 29.46
CA ALA A 264 21.43 -6.54 29.13
C ALA A 264 21.19 -7.03 27.69
N VAL A 265 19.95 -6.92 27.17
CA VAL A 265 19.65 -7.22 25.76
C VAL A 265 20.32 -6.19 24.84
N ALA A 266 20.24 -4.90 25.17
CA ALA A 266 20.87 -3.84 24.38
C ALA A 266 22.40 -4.00 24.29
N ASP A 267 23.07 -4.30 25.40
CA ASP A 267 24.51 -4.57 25.43
C ASP A 267 24.88 -5.79 24.57
N ARG A 268 24.06 -6.85 24.61
CA ARG A 268 24.25 -8.04 23.77
C ARG A 268 24.13 -7.72 22.28
N ILE A 269 23.18 -6.87 21.90
CA ILE A 269 23.01 -6.43 20.51
C ILE A 269 24.22 -5.62 20.05
N ILE A 270 24.71 -4.70 20.88
CA ILE A 270 25.92 -3.91 20.56
C ILE A 270 27.13 -4.83 20.39
N ALA A 271 27.33 -5.78 21.31
CA ALA A 271 28.43 -6.75 21.20
C ALA A 271 28.33 -7.57 19.90
N ALA A 272 27.14 -8.08 19.56
CA ALA A 272 26.90 -8.83 18.33
C ALA A 272 27.14 -8.01 17.05
N SER A 273 26.90 -6.70 17.11
CA SER A 273 27.21 -5.77 16.01
C SER A 273 28.71 -5.54 15.80
N GLN A 274 29.53 -5.70 16.85
CA GLN A 274 30.98 -5.46 16.80
C GLN A 274 31.78 -6.70 16.36
N GLU A 275 31.16 -7.88 16.36
CA GLU A 275 31.75 -9.08 15.77
C GLU A 275 31.94 -8.90 14.26
N SER A 276 33.06 -9.38 13.72
CA SER A 276 33.35 -9.20 12.29
C SER A 276 32.32 -9.89 11.40
N PHE A 277 31.94 -9.23 10.30
CA PHE A 277 31.07 -9.77 9.26
C PHE A 277 31.94 -10.34 8.14
N LEU A 278 31.73 -11.60 7.77
CA LEU A 278 32.43 -12.23 6.65
C LEU A 278 31.50 -12.22 5.43
N ILE A 279 31.70 -11.25 4.54
CA ILE A 279 30.86 -10.99 3.36
C ILE A 279 31.72 -11.10 2.12
N ASP A 280 31.40 -12.01 1.19
CA ASP A 280 32.20 -12.28 -0.02
C ASP A 280 33.73 -12.47 0.25
N GLY A 281 34.08 -13.05 1.41
CA GLY A 281 35.46 -13.28 1.83
C GLY A 281 36.18 -12.07 2.43
N LEU A 282 35.52 -10.91 2.52
CA LEU A 282 35.99 -9.71 3.20
C LEU A 282 35.56 -9.72 4.67
N GLN A 283 36.45 -9.29 5.56
CA GLN A 283 36.15 -9.13 6.97
C GLN A 283 35.80 -7.66 7.25
N LEU A 284 34.52 -7.39 7.52
CA LEU A 284 33.99 -6.05 7.77
C LEU A 284 33.72 -5.84 9.26
N TYR A 285 33.89 -4.60 9.72
CA TYR A 285 33.62 -4.19 11.09
C TYR A 285 32.68 -2.99 11.07
N LEU A 286 31.62 -3.09 11.87
CA LEU A 286 30.62 -2.05 12.07
C LEU A 286 30.23 -2.06 13.55
N SER A 287 29.39 -1.11 13.94
CA SER A 287 28.78 -1.07 15.26
C SER A 287 27.32 -0.68 15.13
N ALA A 288 26.56 -0.84 16.21
CA ALA A 288 25.21 -0.34 16.30
C ALA A 288 25.08 0.71 17.43
N SER A 289 24.28 1.74 17.16
CA SER A 289 23.80 2.67 18.18
C SER A 289 22.39 2.23 18.59
N VAL A 290 22.16 2.07 19.90
CA VAL A 290 20.90 1.50 20.41
C VAL A 290 20.22 2.49 21.36
N GLY A 291 18.99 2.88 21.06
CA GLY A 291 18.14 3.67 21.94
C GLY A 291 17.22 2.78 22.76
N VAL A 292 17.19 2.95 24.07
CA VAL A 292 16.41 2.11 25.00
C VAL A 292 15.37 2.95 25.71
N VAL A 293 14.12 2.48 25.67
CA VAL A 293 13.01 3.04 26.46
C VAL A 293 12.15 1.90 27.02
N THR A 294 11.80 2.00 28.29
CA THR A 294 10.94 1.03 28.97
C THR A 294 9.53 1.58 29.14
N GLY A 295 8.56 0.68 29.18
CA GLY A 295 7.17 1.01 29.43
C GLY A 295 6.95 1.66 30.78
N ALA A 296 7.76 1.35 31.79
CA ALA A 296 7.71 2.04 33.09
C ALA A 296 8.00 3.55 32.98
N GLU A 297 8.79 3.99 31.99
CA GLU A 297 9.08 5.40 31.73
C GLU A 297 7.92 6.14 31.03
N VAL A 298 6.93 5.40 30.52
CA VAL A 298 5.88 5.93 29.63
C VAL A 298 4.45 5.63 30.15
N ALA A 299 4.27 4.59 30.98
CA ALA A 299 2.98 4.04 31.39
C ALA A 299 2.07 5.00 32.19
N TYR A 300 2.60 6.13 32.65
CA TYR A 300 1.87 7.13 33.44
C TYR A 300 1.79 8.51 32.77
N GLU A 301 2.26 8.65 31.54
CA GLU A 301 2.16 9.90 30.79
C GLU A 301 0.80 9.98 30.07
N GLU A 302 0.07 11.09 30.24
CA GLU A 302 -1.09 11.42 29.40
C GLU A 302 -0.61 11.77 27.98
N SER A 303 -0.37 10.74 27.18
CA SER A 303 -0.05 10.84 25.75
C SER A 303 -1.31 10.58 24.92
N SER A 304 -1.44 11.30 23.80
CA SER A 304 -2.45 11.05 22.75
C SER A 304 -2.07 9.89 21.83
N LEU A 305 -0.83 9.39 21.91
CA LEU A 305 -0.33 8.25 21.17
C LEU A 305 -0.56 6.96 21.94
N SER A 306 -0.53 5.81 21.24
CA SER A 306 -0.49 4.52 21.92
C SER A 306 0.78 4.38 22.76
N VAL A 307 0.78 3.44 23.71
CA VAL A 307 1.99 3.13 24.49
C VAL A 307 3.13 2.73 23.57
N LEU A 308 2.85 1.89 22.57
CA LEU A 308 3.87 1.43 21.63
C LEU A 308 4.44 2.56 20.78
N ASP A 309 3.59 3.44 20.23
CA ASP A 309 4.03 4.58 19.43
C ASP A 309 4.93 5.50 20.25
N THR A 310 4.57 5.73 21.50
CA THR A 310 5.38 6.55 22.42
C THR A 310 6.73 5.87 22.71
N LEU A 311 6.76 4.54 22.90
CA LEU A 311 7.99 3.78 23.09
C LEU A 311 8.90 3.81 21.84
N LEU A 312 8.34 3.59 20.65
CA LEU A 312 9.07 3.65 19.37
C LEU A 312 9.64 5.04 19.12
N GLN A 313 8.84 6.09 19.29
CA GLN A 313 9.29 7.47 19.10
C GLN A 313 10.40 7.84 20.08
N ARG A 314 10.24 7.52 21.37
CA ARG A 314 11.24 7.87 22.39
C ARG A 314 12.53 7.07 22.23
N SER A 315 12.44 5.81 21.81
CA SER A 315 13.62 4.97 21.57
C SER A 315 14.42 5.42 20.34
N ASP A 316 13.77 5.93 19.28
CA ASP A 316 14.46 6.60 18.17
C ASP A 316 15.27 7.82 18.66
N VAL A 317 14.65 8.69 19.47
CA VAL A 317 15.35 9.85 20.05
C VAL A 317 16.53 9.41 20.92
N ALA A 318 16.35 8.38 21.74
CA ALA A 318 17.42 7.80 22.55
C ALA A 318 18.56 7.23 21.68
N MET A 319 18.25 6.63 20.53
CA MET A 319 19.25 6.12 19.59
C MET A 319 20.06 7.26 18.96
N LEU A 320 19.40 8.36 18.58
CA LEU A 320 20.09 9.57 18.10
C LEU A 320 21.04 10.16 19.15
N HIS A 321 20.70 10.03 20.44
CA HIS A 321 21.59 10.41 21.54
C HIS A 321 22.84 9.54 21.61
N ALA A 322 22.69 8.22 21.44
CA ALA A 322 23.83 7.31 21.34
C ALA A 322 24.77 7.71 20.19
N LYS A 323 24.21 8.03 19.01
CA LYS A 323 24.99 8.49 17.85
C LYS A 323 25.78 9.76 18.15
N ARG A 324 25.14 10.77 18.77
CA ARG A 324 25.79 12.04 19.12
C ARG A 324 26.85 11.89 20.21
N ALA A 325 26.63 10.98 21.16
CA ALA A 325 27.55 10.74 22.27
C ALA A 325 28.80 9.93 21.86
N GLY A 326 28.89 9.50 20.59
CA GLY A 326 30.06 8.83 20.04
C GLY A 326 29.82 7.41 19.54
N LYS A 327 28.56 7.04 19.24
CA LYS A 327 28.16 5.78 18.59
C LYS A 327 28.50 4.52 19.40
N ALA A 328 28.17 3.34 18.87
CA ALA A 328 28.52 2.03 19.42
C ALA A 328 28.13 1.85 20.91
N ARG A 329 26.97 2.38 21.31
CA ARG A 329 26.55 2.44 22.72
C ARG A 329 25.05 2.49 22.88
N ILE A 330 24.62 2.32 24.12
CA ILE A 330 23.25 2.57 24.56
C ILE A 330 23.03 4.07 24.75
N GLY A 331 21.95 4.59 24.19
CA GLY A 331 21.38 5.89 24.50
C GLY A 331 20.11 5.70 25.33
N ARG A 332 19.95 6.55 26.34
CA ARG A 332 18.79 6.59 27.22
C ARG A 332 18.26 8.02 27.30
N LEU A 333 16.97 8.15 27.56
CA LEU A 333 16.37 9.43 27.95
C LEU A 333 16.47 9.51 29.47
N GLY A 334 17.40 10.29 30.00
CA GLY A 334 17.46 10.49 31.45
C GLY A 334 16.21 11.18 31.94
N ALA A 335 15.80 10.96 33.20
CA ALA A 335 14.69 11.68 33.84
C ALA A 335 14.85 13.22 33.83
N HIS A 336 16.03 13.72 33.43
CA HIS A 336 16.29 15.14 33.17
C HIS A 336 17.18 15.41 31.94
N ASP A 337 17.49 14.41 31.10
CA ASP A 337 18.36 14.59 29.94
C ASP A 337 17.57 14.37 28.63
N ASP A 338 17.01 15.47 28.17
CA ASP A 338 16.86 15.88 26.77
C ASP A 338 16.22 14.88 25.79
N MET A 339 14.88 14.81 25.73
CA MET A 339 14.30 14.90 24.39
C MET A 339 14.76 16.22 23.81
N ALA A 340 15.62 16.24 22.79
CA ALA A 340 16.01 17.39 21.96
C ALA A 340 15.35 18.73 22.36
N SER A 341 15.81 19.34 23.47
CA SER A 341 15.10 20.38 24.22
C SER A 341 13.63 20.01 24.57
N PRO A 342 13.25 19.99 25.86
CA PRO A 342 11.83 19.91 26.31
C PRO A 342 10.90 20.98 25.70
N ASN A 343 11.47 21.86 24.88
CA ASN A 343 10.81 22.89 24.13
C ASN A 343 10.59 22.56 22.65
N ARG A 344 11.10 21.51 21.99
CA ARG A 344 11.00 21.47 20.50
C ARG A 344 9.57 21.37 19.94
N PRO A 345 8.70 20.43 20.37
CA PRO A 345 7.28 20.48 20.01
C PRO A 345 6.57 21.75 20.49
N ALA A 346 6.94 22.29 21.66
CA ALA A 346 6.36 23.53 22.20
C ALA A 346 6.81 24.79 21.42
N VAL A 347 8.05 24.82 20.96
CA VAL A 347 8.65 25.83 20.10
C VAL A 347 8.07 25.71 18.72
N ILE A 348 7.89 24.50 18.18
CA ILE A 348 7.18 24.27 16.93
C ILE A 348 5.76 24.79 17.02
N ARG A 349 4.99 24.42 18.04
CA ARG A 349 3.64 24.94 18.28
C ARG A 349 3.62 26.47 18.30
N ARG A 350 4.50 27.09 19.09
CA ARG A 350 4.59 28.55 19.21
C ARG A 350 4.97 29.21 17.89
N ARG A 351 6.02 28.72 17.24
CA ARG A 351 6.58 29.25 15.99
C ARG A 351 5.62 29.05 14.81
N LEU A 352 4.95 27.90 14.74
CA LEU A 352 3.90 27.63 13.75
C LEU A 352 2.73 28.60 13.91
N GLY A 353 2.34 28.93 15.15
CA GLY A 353 1.32 29.95 15.40
C GLY A 353 1.72 31.32 14.83
N HIS A 354 2.97 31.74 15.06
CA HIS A 354 3.49 32.98 14.49
C HIS A 354 3.58 32.91 12.96
N ALA A 355 4.00 31.76 12.40
CA ALA A 355 4.09 31.56 10.96
C ALA A 355 2.71 31.66 10.29
N LEU A 356 1.67 31.10 10.90
CA LEU A 356 0.28 31.19 10.42
C LEU A 356 -0.24 32.62 10.47
N GLU A 357 0.03 33.37 11.55
CA GLU A 357 -0.34 34.78 11.66
C GLU A 357 0.35 35.63 10.59
N GLN A 358 1.65 35.42 10.37
CA GLN A 358 2.41 36.10 9.31
C GLN A 358 1.88 35.76 7.93
N ALA A 359 1.61 34.48 7.67
CA ALA A 359 1.12 34.01 6.39
C ALA A 359 -0.32 34.48 6.09
N ALA A 360 -1.13 34.75 7.12
CA ALA A 360 -2.44 35.38 6.99
C ALA A 360 -2.38 36.89 6.71
N GLN A 361 -1.34 37.59 7.19
CA GLN A 361 -1.15 39.03 6.95
C GLN A 361 -0.58 39.33 5.56
N ASN A 362 0.21 38.40 4.99
CA ASN A 362 0.91 38.59 3.72
C ASN A 362 0.76 37.35 2.82
N GLU A 363 -0.44 37.12 2.32
CA GLU A 363 -0.79 35.92 1.53
C GLU A 363 -0.07 35.80 0.16
N THR A 364 0.58 36.86 -0.31
CA THR A 364 1.18 37.00 -1.66
C THR A 364 2.70 37.15 -1.68
N ALA A 365 3.38 37.25 -0.53
CA ALA A 365 4.83 37.32 -0.46
C ALA A 365 5.44 35.94 -0.15
N PRO A 366 6.70 35.64 -0.52
CA PRO A 366 7.39 34.44 -0.05
C PRO A 366 7.46 34.47 1.48
N GLY A 367 6.56 33.73 2.12
CA GLY A 367 6.41 33.67 3.56
C GLY A 367 7.25 32.57 4.20
N VAL A 368 7.14 32.46 5.52
CA VAL A 368 7.69 31.37 6.33
C VAL A 368 7.07 30.02 5.91
N LEU A 369 5.81 30.05 5.45
CA LEU A 369 5.10 28.94 4.83
C LEU A 369 5.03 29.14 3.31
N SER A 370 5.30 28.07 2.56
CA SER A 370 5.20 28.04 1.10
C SER A 370 4.71 26.69 0.60
N LEU A 371 4.22 26.64 -0.63
CA LEU A 371 3.86 25.40 -1.32
C LEU A 371 4.87 25.12 -2.42
N HIS A 372 5.43 23.92 -2.41
CA HIS A 372 6.09 23.34 -3.56
C HIS A 372 5.09 22.47 -4.31
N TYR A 373 5.29 22.31 -5.61
CA TYR A 373 4.40 21.57 -6.47
C TYR A 373 5.16 20.45 -7.16
N GLN A 374 4.58 19.25 -7.17
CA GLN A 374 5.14 18.10 -7.88
C GLN A 374 4.20 17.69 -9.02
N PRO A 375 4.69 17.59 -10.28
CA PRO A 375 3.85 17.21 -11.40
C PRO A 375 3.46 15.72 -11.36
N LYS A 376 2.23 15.43 -11.81
CA LYS A 376 1.72 14.09 -12.11
C LYS A 376 1.49 13.98 -13.61
N LEU A 377 2.10 12.97 -14.24
CA LEU A 377 2.03 12.73 -15.68
C LEU A 377 0.94 11.70 -15.96
N ASP A 378 0.01 12.02 -16.85
CA ASP A 378 -0.92 11.04 -17.41
C ASP A 378 -0.19 10.18 -18.45
N LEU A 379 -0.25 8.85 -18.27
CA LEU A 379 0.47 7.90 -19.14
C LEU A 379 -0.20 7.73 -20.51
N HIS A 380 -1.48 8.07 -20.64
CA HIS A 380 -2.20 7.97 -21.91
C HIS A 380 -1.96 9.18 -22.81
N SER A 381 -2.07 10.39 -22.28
CA SER A 381 -1.82 11.64 -23.01
C SER A 381 -0.33 11.98 -23.09
N GLY A 382 0.47 11.50 -22.13
CA GLY A 382 1.87 11.88 -21.97
C GLY A 382 2.03 13.33 -21.52
N GLU A 383 0.98 13.95 -20.98
CA GLU A 383 0.95 15.33 -20.51
C GLU A 383 0.80 15.41 -18.99
N VAL A 384 1.24 16.54 -18.42
CA VAL A 384 1.00 16.85 -17.01
C VAL A 384 -0.33 17.57 -16.87
N GLU A 385 -1.31 16.89 -16.28
CA GLU A 385 -2.67 17.40 -16.07
C GLU A 385 -2.93 17.79 -14.61
N SER A 386 -2.09 17.34 -13.68
CA SER A 386 -2.24 17.65 -12.26
C SER A 386 -0.91 17.82 -11.54
N VAL A 387 -0.95 18.51 -10.41
CA VAL A 387 0.19 18.74 -9.53
C VAL A 387 -0.22 18.51 -8.09
N GLU A 388 0.69 18.00 -7.27
CA GLU A 388 0.49 17.93 -5.82
C GLU A 388 1.13 19.11 -5.11
N ALA A 389 0.37 19.78 -4.27
CA ALA A 389 0.85 20.87 -3.44
C ALA A 389 1.39 20.32 -2.11
N LEU A 390 2.69 20.47 -1.94
CA LEU A 390 3.45 19.97 -0.80
C LEU A 390 3.91 21.14 0.07
N LEU A 391 3.44 21.16 1.31
CA LEU A 391 3.74 22.21 2.27
C LEU A 391 5.23 22.25 2.64
N ARG A 392 5.79 23.45 2.70
CA ARG A 392 7.15 23.73 3.18
C ARG A 392 7.11 24.78 4.26
N TRP A 393 7.81 24.51 5.36
CA TRP A 393 7.97 25.45 6.46
C TRP A 393 9.45 25.74 6.70
N ASN A 394 9.83 27.00 6.50
CA ASN A 394 11.17 27.48 6.74
C ASN A 394 11.15 28.56 7.84
N ASP A 395 11.53 28.19 9.04
CA ASP A 395 11.58 29.09 10.19
C ASP A 395 12.99 29.68 10.35
N SER A 396 13.06 30.95 10.75
CA SER A 396 14.34 31.67 10.92
C SER A 396 15.25 31.08 12.00
N GLU A 397 14.69 30.36 12.98
CA GLU A 397 15.42 29.76 14.10
C GLU A 397 15.52 28.24 13.95
N LEU A 398 14.44 27.57 13.52
CA LEU A 398 14.43 26.11 13.35
C LEU A 398 14.99 25.63 12.00
N GLY A 399 15.15 26.54 11.03
CA GLY A 399 15.50 26.19 9.65
C GLY A 399 14.33 25.53 8.92
N GLN A 400 14.65 24.64 7.98
CA GLN A 400 13.64 23.83 7.28
C GLN A 400 13.08 22.79 8.24
N VAL A 401 11.78 22.86 8.51
CA VAL A 401 11.07 21.94 9.40
C VAL A 401 10.27 20.95 8.55
N SER A 402 10.44 19.65 8.81
CA SER A 402 9.78 18.59 8.03
C SER A 402 8.27 18.57 8.30
N PRO A 403 7.41 18.39 7.27
CA PRO A 403 5.99 18.12 7.46
C PRO A 403 5.69 16.97 8.44
N ALA A 404 6.50 15.92 8.43
CA ALA A 404 6.39 14.80 9.38
C ALA A 404 6.62 15.21 10.84
N GLU A 405 7.28 16.35 11.09
CA GLU A 405 7.54 16.87 12.42
C GLU A 405 6.44 17.82 12.91
N PHE A 406 5.98 18.76 12.06
CA PHE A 406 5.06 19.81 12.49
C PHE A 406 3.57 19.54 12.23
N ILE A 407 3.22 18.66 11.27
CA ILE A 407 1.81 18.29 11.04
C ILE A 407 1.21 17.60 12.27
N PRO A 408 1.87 16.60 12.90
CA PRO A 408 1.37 16.02 14.13
C PRO A 408 1.19 17.06 15.23
N VAL A 409 2.15 17.99 15.40
CA VAL A 409 2.01 19.07 16.39
C VAL A 409 0.79 19.96 16.07
N ALA A 410 0.55 20.27 14.80
CA ALA A 410 -0.60 21.06 14.38
C ALA A 410 -1.93 20.35 14.68
N GLU A 411 -2.01 19.04 14.49
CA GLU A 411 -3.17 18.21 14.81
C GLU A 411 -3.47 18.22 16.31
N HIS A 412 -2.47 17.90 17.14
CA HIS A 412 -2.60 17.84 18.59
C HIS A 412 -2.96 19.18 19.24
N THR A 413 -2.56 20.29 18.60
CA THR A 413 -2.78 21.64 19.14
C THR A 413 -3.97 22.36 18.51
N GLY A 414 -4.66 21.72 17.55
CA GLY A 414 -5.76 22.31 16.80
C GLY A 414 -5.34 23.36 15.75
N GLN A 415 -4.03 23.63 15.60
CA GLN A 415 -3.51 24.53 14.56
C GLN A 415 -3.69 23.97 13.14
N ILE A 416 -3.97 22.67 13.00
CA ILE A 416 -4.19 22.00 11.72
C ILE A 416 -5.31 22.63 10.90
N ARG A 417 -6.36 23.15 11.55
CA ARG A 417 -7.45 23.84 10.85
C ARG A 417 -6.98 25.13 10.18
N ALA A 418 -6.26 25.98 10.93
CA ALA A 418 -5.74 27.24 10.41
C ALA A 418 -4.70 27.00 9.32
N LEU A 419 -3.84 25.99 9.50
CA LEU A 419 -2.85 25.57 8.51
C LEU A 419 -3.51 25.08 7.22
N GLY A 420 -4.46 24.16 7.32
CA GLY A 420 -5.20 23.65 6.17
C GLY A 420 -6.00 24.72 5.43
N SER A 421 -6.61 25.66 6.17
CA SER A 421 -7.27 26.83 5.60
C SER A 421 -6.33 27.69 4.76
N TRP A 422 -5.10 27.89 5.24
CA TRP A 422 -4.07 28.61 4.51
C TRP A 422 -3.62 27.83 3.26
N VAL A 423 -3.36 26.52 3.38
CA VAL A 423 -3.00 25.64 2.24
C VAL A 423 -4.08 25.68 1.16
N LEU A 424 -5.35 25.53 1.54
CA LEU A 424 -6.50 25.61 0.64
C LEU A 424 -6.53 26.91 -0.16
N ARG A 425 -6.41 28.05 0.53
CA ARG A 425 -6.41 29.36 -0.14
C ARG A 425 -5.21 29.55 -1.05
N ALA A 426 -4.01 29.14 -0.61
CA ALA A 426 -2.79 29.24 -1.40
C ALA A 426 -2.84 28.36 -2.66
N ALA A 427 -3.28 27.10 -2.53
CA ALA A 427 -3.45 26.18 -3.64
C ALA A 427 -4.50 26.69 -4.65
N CYS A 428 -5.65 27.18 -4.18
CA CYS A 428 -6.69 27.73 -5.06
C CYS A 428 -6.22 29.00 -5.80
N ARG A 429 -5.44 29.88 -5.15
CA ARG A 429 -4.83 31.03 -5.82
C ARG A 429 -3.85 30.59 -6.90
N GLN A 430 -3.00 29.61 -6.60
CA GLN A 430 -2.04 29.12 -7.59
C GLN A 430 -2.74 28.48 -8.79
N ALA A 431 -3.80 27.70 -8.55
CA ALA A 431 -4.64 27.15 -9.61
C ALA A 431 -5.24 28.25 -10.49
N ARG A 432 -5.67 29.38 -9.89
CA ARG A 432 -6.18 30.53 -10.63
C ARG A 432 -5.10 31.17 -11.50
N GLU A 433 -3.90 31.34 -10.97
CA GLU A 433 -2.76 31.90 -11.71
C GLU A 433 -2.40 31.03 -12.92
N TRP A 434 -2.37 29.71 -12.75
CA TRP A 434 -2.13 28.79 -13.87
C TRP A 434 -3.26 28.83 -14.90
N MET A 435 -4.51 28.92 -14.46
CA MET A 435 -5.66 29.08 -15.36
C MET A 435 -5.57 30.36 -16.19
N ASP A 436 -5.14 31.47 -15.58
CA ASP A 436 -4.93 32.74 -16.29
C ASP A 436 -3.73 32.69 -17.25
N GLN A 437 -2.79 31.78 -17.03
CA GLN A 437 -1.68 31.46 -17.94
C GLN A 437 -2.08 30.46 -19.05
N GLY A 438 -3.31 29.95 -19.04
CA GLY A 438 -3.84 28.99 -20.03
C GLY A 438 -3.67 27.52 -19.65
N HIS A 439 -3.19 27.21 -18.44
CA HIS A 439 -3.06 25.85 -17.93
C HIS A 439 -4.29 25.45 -17.11
N SER A 440 -4.89 24.30 -17.41
CA SER A 440 -6.02 23.77 -16.63
C SER A 440 -5.57 22.68 -15.64
N TRP A 441 -4.44 22.91 -14.96
CA TRP A 441 -3.91 21.93 -14.01
C TRP A 441 -4.77 21.80 -12.78
N THR A 442 -5.00 20.56 -12.38
CA THR A 442 -5.63 20.27 -11.09
C THR A 442 -4.58 20.31 -9.98
N VAL A 443 -4.93 20.94 -8.87
CA VAL A 443 -4.05 21.05 -7.70
C VAL A 443 -4.56 20.13 -6.61
N ALA A 444 -3.77 19.13 -6.29
CA ALA A 444 -4.03 18.18 -5.23
C ALA A 444 -3.48 18.70 -3.89
N ILE A 445 -4.27 18.55 -2.82
CA ILE A 445 -3.85 18.89 -1.47
C ILE A 445 -4.11 17.72 -0.51
N ASN A 446 -3.17 17.47 0.38
CA ASN A 446 -3.32 16.50 1.45
C ASN A 446 -4.21 17.05 2.58
N VAL A 447 -5.14 16.24 3.06
CA VAL A 447 -6.07 16.60 4.14
C VAL A 447 -5.92 15.63 5.31
N SER A 448 -5.68 16.20 6.49
CA SER A 448 -5.59 15.45 7.74
C SER A 448 -6.95 14.84 8.13
N PRO A 449 -6.97 13.65 8.77
CA PRO A 449 -8.19 13.06 9.33
C PRO A 449 -8.89 14.00 10.31
N VAL A 450 -8.12 14.76 11.09
CA VAL A 450 -8.65 15.72 12.07
C VAL A 450 -9.42 16.83 11.36
N GLN A 451 -8.95 17.29 10.19
CA GLN A 451 -9.65 18.32 9.42
C GLN A 451 -10.95 17.83 8.82
N LEU A 452 -10.95 16.60 8.27
CA LEU A 452 -12.13 15.98 7.68
C LEU A 452 -13.22 15.71 8.73
N GLY A 453 -12.83 15.51 10.00
CA GLY A 453 -13.76 15.42 11.12
C GLY A 453 -14.40 16.74 11.56
N ILE A 454 -13.96 17.90 11.05
CA ILE A 454 -14.46 19.21 11.48
C ILE A 454 -15.73 19.61 10.74
N GLN A 455 -16.75 20.03 11.49
CA GLN A 455 -17.96 20.58 10.89
C GLN A 455 -17.68 21.87 10.10
N GLY A 456 -18.17 21.90 8.85
CA GLY A 456 -18.02 23.05 7.96
C GLY A 456 -16.82 22.99 7.01
N PHE A 457 -16.02 21.92 7.04
CA PHE A 457 -14.89 21.74 6.13
C PHE A 457 -15.29 21.83 4.65
N VAL A 458 -16.39 21.16 4.25
CA VAL A 458 -16.94 21.28 2.88
C VAL A 458 -17.22 22.74 2.51
N SER A 459 -17.83 23.52 3.42
CA SER A 459 -18.13 24.94 3.19
C SER A 459 -16.86 25.78 3.06
N GLU A 460 -15.81 25.44 3.81
CA GLU A 460 -14.50 26.07 3.74
C GLU A 460 -13.80 25.80 2.40
N VAL A 461 -13.78 24.54 1.95
CA VAL A 461 -13.23 24.13 0.65
C VAL A 461 -13.95 24.87 -0.49
N LEU A 462 -15.28 24.80 -0.53
CA LEU A 462 -16.06 25.47 -1.57
C LEU A 462 -15.96 26.99 -1.47
N GLY A 463 -15.78 27.54 -0.27
CA GLY A 463 -15.51 28.95 -0.03
C GLY A 463 -14.18 29.41 -0.66
N ALA A 464 -13.11 28.63 -0.46
CA ALA A 464 -11.79 28.91 -1.05
C ALA A 464 -11.84 28.87 -2.58
N VAL A 465 -12.47 27.83 -3.16
CA VAL A 465 -12.66 27.69 -4.61
C VAL A 465 -13.43 28.88 -5.19
N ARG A 466 -14.57 29.24 -4.57
CA ARG A 466 -15.38 30.41 -5.02
C ARG A 466 -14.61 31.72 -4.93
N THR A 467 -13.83 31.91 -3.86
CA THR A 467 -13.06 33.13 -3.64
C THR A 467 -11.94 33.28 -4.69
N ALA A 468 -11.27 32.17 -5.03
CA ALA A 468 -10.26 32.17 -6.09
C ALA A 468 -10.85 32.23 -7.51
N GLY A 469 -12.14 31.94 -7.67
CA GLY A 469 -12.81 31.98 -8.98
C GLY A 469 -12.31 30.89 -9.92
N ILE A 470 -12.04 29.69 -9.40
CA ILE A 470 -11.66 28.50 -10.17
C ILE A 470 -12.82 27.49 -10.24
N PRO A 471 -12.91 26.66 -11.30
CA PRO A 471 -13.80 25.51 -11.31
C PRO A 471 -13.46 24.52 -10.19
N THR A 472 -14.47 23.91 -9.54
CA THR A 472 -14.27 22.93 -8.45
C THR A 472 -13.42 21.73 -8.88
N ARG A 473 -13.53 21.30 -10.14
CA ARG A 473 -12.72 20.21 -10.72
C ARG A 473 -11.21 20.45 -10.73
N LEU A 474 -10.76 21.71 -10.60
CA LEU A 474 -9.32 22.03 -10.53
C LEU A 474 -8.75 21.88 -9.13
N LEU A 475 -9.59 21.55 -8.14
CA LEU A 475 -9.15 21.19 -6.80
C LEU A 475 -9.34 19.68 -6.59
N GLN A 476 -8.33 19.05 -6.02
CA GLN A 476 -8.33 17.65 -5.64
C GLN A 476 -7.94 17.53 -4.16
N ILE A 477 -8.68 16.71 -3.43
CA ILE A 477 -8.43 16.40 -2.03
C ILE A 477 -7.85 14.99 -1.96
N GLU A 478 -6.69 14.86 -1.32
CA GLU A 478 -6.05 13.58 -1.04
C GLU A 478 -6.23 13.27 0.44
N VAL A 479 -6.75 12.08 0.74
CA VAL A 479 -6.96 11.61 2.11
C VAL A 479 -6.24 10.29 2.29
N THR A 480 -5.54 10.14 3.40
CA THR A 480 -4.88 8.86 3.70
C THR A 480 -5.91 7.78 4.00
N GLU A 481 -5.49 6.52 3.85
CA GLU A 481 -6.30 5.36 4.19
C GLU A 481 -6.96 5.47 5.58
N SER A 482 -6.16 5.73 6.62
CA SER A 482 -6.65 5.85 7.99
C SER A 482 -7.71 6.96 8.16
N SER A 483 -7.63 8.01 7.32
CA SER A 483 -8.58 9.12 7.33
C SER A 483 -9.90 8.80 6.67
N ALA A 484 -9.86 8.07 5.56
CA ALA A 484 -11.06 7.64 4.84
C ALA A 484 -11.77 6.46 5.52
N ILE A 485 -11.02 5.62 6.26
CA ILE A 485 -11.48 4.33 6.78
C ILE A 485 -11.79 4.35 8.29
N GLY A 486 -11.44 5.41 9.02
CA GLY A 486 -11.59 5.54 10.48
C GLY A 486 -13.02 5.50 11.05
N ASP A 487 -14.00 4.93 10.36
CA ASP A 487 -15.36 4.63 10.84
C ASP A 487 -16.11 5.84 11.42
N VAL A 488 -15.89 7.03 10.85
CA VAL A 488 -16.68 8.22 11.14
C VAL A 488 -17.66 8.45 9.98
N PRO A 489 -18.96 8.09 10.12
CA PRO A 489 -19.98 8.34 9.09
C PRO A 489 -19.97 9.79 8.57
N PHE A 490 -19.61 10.73 9.43
CA PHE A 490 -19.48 12.14 9.12
C PHE A 490 -18.38 12.46 8.09
N ALA A 491 -17.22 11.79 8.17
CA ALA A 491 -16.12 12.01 7.21
C ALA A 491 -16.52 11.55 5.80
N LEU A 492 -17.21 10.40 5.70
CA LEU A 492 -17.72 9.86 4.44
C LEU A 492 -18.76 10.77 3.80
N GLU A 493 -19.67 11.34 4.60
CA GLU A 493 -20.66 12.33 4.13
C GLU A 493 -19.97 13.56 3.54
N GLN A 494 -18.93 14.09 4.21
CA GLN A 494 -18.18 15.23 3.68
C GLN A 494 -17.45 14.93 2.37
N LEU A 495 -16.83 13.76 2.23
CA LEU A 495 -16.19 13.36 0.97
C LEU A 495 -17.22 13.23 -0.16
N ALA A 496 -18.40 12.65 0.13
CA ALA A 496 -19.48 12.55 -0.82
C ALA A 496 -20.03 13.93 -1.25
N ASP A 497 -20.14 14.87 -0.31
CA ASP A 497 -20.56 16.25 -0.57
C ASP A 497 -19.54 17.00 -1.45
N LEU A 498 -18.25 16.84 -1.17
CA LEU A 498 -17.16 17.42 -1.98
C LEU A 498 -17.21 16.89 -3.41
N ARG A 499 -17.35 15.58 -3.59
CA ARG A 499 -17.47 14.95 -4.91
C ARG A 499 -18.72 15.42 -5.65
N THR A 500 -19.85 15.54 -4.94
CA THR A 500 -21.11 16.06 -5.51
C THR A 500 -20.97 17.52 -5.96
N ALA A 501 -20.13 18.30 -5.28
CA ALA A 501 -19.78 19.67 -5.68
C ALA A 501 -18.73 19.73 -6.82
N GLY A 502 -18.21 18.58 -7.26
CA GLY A 502 -17.26 18.45 -8.37
C GLY A 502 -15.79 18.61 -7.97
N VAL A 503 -15.46 18.52 -6.68
CA VAL A 503 -14.08 18.40 -6.19
C VAL A 503 -13.65 16.95 -6.31
N ARG A 504 -12.44 16.68 -6.81
CA ARG A 504 -11.93 15.30 -6.91
C ARG A 504 -11.44 14.81 -5.55
N VAL A 505 -11.69 13.54 -5.24
CA VAL A 505 -11.27 12.89 -3.99
C VAL A 505 -10.43 11.67 -4.29
N HIS A 506 -9.17 11.68 -3.86
CA HIS A 506 -8.22 10.61 -4.07
C HIS A 506 -7.87 9.96 -2.73
N LEU A 507 -7.71 8.64 -2.73
CA LEU A 507 -7.16 7.93 -1.59
C LEU A 507 -5.64 7.86 -1.73
N ASP A 508 -4.94 8.30 -0.69
CA ASP A 508 -3.49 8.32 -0.62
C ASP A 508 -2.90 7.15 0.19
N ASP A 509 -1.62 6.87 -0.05
CA ASP A 509 -0.82 5.83 0.61
C ASP A 509 -1.43 4.41 0.52
N PHE A 510 -2.16 4.10 -0.55
CA PHE A 510 -2.76 2.78 -0.69
C PHE A 510 -1.66 1.71 -0.82
N GLY A 511 -1.74 0.71 0.06
CA GLY A 511 -0.71 -0.32 0.21
C GLY A 511 0.03 -0.27 1.55
N THR A 512 0.01 0.86 2.24
CA THR A 512 0.64 1.01 3.58
C THR A 512 -0.25 0.54 4.73
N GLY A 513 -1.58 0.43 4.52
CA GLY A 513 -2.61 0.01 5.49
C GLY A 513 -3.50 -1.18 5.07
N TYR A 514 -4.52 -1.52 5.86
CA TYR A 514 -5.33 -2.77 5.79
C TYR A 514 -6.56 -2.62 4.87
N SER A 515 -6.40 -1.97 3.73
CA SER A 515 -7.50 -1.78 2.80
C SER A 515 -7.76 -3.03 1.99
N SER A 516 -8.86 -3.70 2.31
CA SER A 516 -9.47 -4.60 1.35
C SER A 516 -10.03 -3.77 0.20
N LEU A 517 -9.74 -4.17 -1.05
CA LEU A 517 -10.43 -3.67 -2.24
C LEU A 517 -11.97 -3.66 -2.07
N ALA A 518 -12.51 -4.57 -1.24
CA ALA A 518 -13.94 -4.62 -0.91
C ALA A 518 -14.46 -3.41 -0.10
N ARG A 519 -13.58 -2.63 0.54
CA ARG A 519 -13.92 -1.38 1.25
C ARG A 519 -13.94 -0.19 0.30
N LEU A 520 -13.05 -0.16 -0.70
CA LEU A 520 -12.99 0.92 -1.69
C LEU A 520 -14.32 1.12 -2.42
N ARG A 521 -15.09 0.05 -2.66
CA ARG A 521 -16.41 0.11 -3.32
C ARG A 521 -17.42 1.05 -2.67
N HIS A 522 -17.25 1.36 -1.38
CA HIS A 522 -18.18 2.17 -0.60
C HIS A 522 -17.67 3.59 -0.34
N LEU A 523 -16.43 3.88 -0.71
CA LEU A 523 -15.85 5.19 -0.52
C LEU A 523 -16.13 6.08 -1.75
N PRO A 524 -16.51 7.35 -1.56
CA PRO A 524 -16.77 8.28 -2.66
C PRO A 524 -15.45 8.81 -3.24
N LEU A 525 -14.66 7.92 -3.87
CA LEU A 525 -13.35 8.22 -4.44
C LEU A 525 -13.42 8.31 -5.97
N ASP A 526 -12.53 9.10 -6.55
CA ASP A 526 -12.28 9.17 -7.99
C ASP A 526 -11.00 8.41 -8.39
N ALA A 527 -10.04 8.29 -7.46
CA ALA A 527 -8.76 7.66 -7.75
C ALA A 527 -8.06 7.07 -6.52
N LEU A 528 -7.09 6.22 -6.81
CA LEU A 528 -6.27 5.45 -5.88
C LEU A 528 -4.78 5.74 -6.11
N LYS A 529 -4.08 6.28 -5.13
CA LYS A 529 -2.63 6.50 -5.18
C LYS A 529 -1.89 5.34 -4.51
N ILE A 530 -1.00 4.71 -5.26
CA ILE A 530 -0.18 3.58 -4.84
C ILE A 530 1.12 4.10 -4.25
N ASP A 531 1.41 3.70 -3.02
CA ASP A 531 2.60 4.12 -2.29
C ASP A 531 3.90 3.65 -2.96
N GLN A 532 4.94 4.47 -2.82
CA GLN A 532 6.26 4.23 -3.39
C GLN A 532 6.92 2.91 -2.93
N SER A 533 6.54 2.36 -1.77
CA SER A 533 7.07 1.07 -1.30
C SER A 533 6.70 -0.10 -2.23
N ILE A 534 5.58 0.00 -2.95
CA ILE A 534 5.15 -0.98 -3.95
C ILE A 534 5.79 -0.64 -5.31
N THR A 535 5.71 0.62 -5.73
CA THR A 535 6.27 1.09 -7.03
C THR A 535 7.79 0.93 -7.10
N GLY A 536 8.48 0.96 -5.96
CA GLY A 536 9.93 1.00 -5.86
C GLY A 536 10.66 -0.20 -6.45
N ARG A 537 10.01 -1.37 -6.61
CA ARG A 537 10.67 -2.62 -7.03
C ARG A 537 10.04 -3.32 -8.23
N ILE A 538 9.00 -2.74 -8.82
CA ILE A 538 8.23 -3.35 -9.93
C ILE A 538 9.06 -3.70 -11.18
N ASP A 539 10.21 -3.07 -11.36
CA ASP A 539 11.14 -3.30 -12.47
C ASP A 539 12.23 -4.34 -12.16
N SER A 540 12.27 -4.83 -10.92
CA SER A 540 13.27 -5.78 -10.43
C SER A 540 12.67 -7.02 -9.77
N ASP A 541 11.39 -6.98 -9.39
CA ASP A 541 10.65 -8.07 -8.75
C ASP A 541 9.31 -8.29 -9.47
N GLU A 542 9.18 -9.45 -10.10
CA GLU A 542 7.98 -9.83 -10.84
C GLU A 542 6.76 -10.05 -9.92
N ALA A 543 6.97 -10.43 -8.66
CA ALA A 543 5.86 -10.59 -7.70
C ALA A 543 5.25 -9.23 -7.34
N ASP A 544 6.07 -8.20 -7.14
CA ASP A 544 5.60 -6.83 -6.89
C ASP A 544 4.92 -6.25 -8.14
N ALA A 545 5.42 -6.56 -9.34
CA ALA A 545 4.77 -6.19 -10.60
C ALA A 545 3.38 -6.84 -10.76
N MET A 546 3.26 -8.14 -10.48
CA MET A 546 1.98 -8.87 -10.55
C MET A 546 0.99 -8.42 -9.47
N LEU A 547 1.46 -8.09 -8.27
CA LEU A 547 0.65 -7.48 -7.22
C LEU A 547 0.04 -6.17 -7.71
N LEU A 548 0.89 -5.28 -8.25
CA LEU A 548 0.45 -4.00 -8.75
C LEU A 548 -0.54 -4.14 -9.92
N ALA A 549 -0.31 -5.09 -10.83
CA ALA A 549 -1.23 -5.42 -11.91
C ALA A 549 -2.64 -5.78 -11.39
N GLY A 550 -2.69 -6.64 -10.36
CA GLY A 550 -3.95 -7.03 -9.71
C GLY A 550 -4.66 -5.85 -9.04
N VAL A 551 -3.92 -4.97 -8.38
CA VAL A 551 -4.47 -3.75 -7.77
C VAL A 551 -5.01 -2.80 -8.83
N ILE A 552 -4.27 -2.58 -9.92
CA ILE A 552 -4.70 -1.72 -11.04
C ILE A 552 -6.01 -2.25 -11.62
N GLY A 553 -6.06 -3.54 -11.99
CA GLY A 553 -7.26 -4.15 -12.55
C GLY A 553 -8.47 -4.04 -11.61
N ALA A 554 -8.26 -4.25 -10.31
CA ALA A 554 -9.34 -4.15 -9.33
C ALA A 554 -9.84 -2.70 -9.12
N ALA A 555 -8.94 -1.71 -9.14
CA ALA A 555 -9.31 -0.30 -9.06
C ALA A 555 -10.12 0.15 -10.29
N HIS A 556 -9.70 -0.25 -11.49
CA HIS A 556 -10.41 0.04 -12.74
C HIS A 556 -11.83 -0.53 -12.77
N LEU A 557 -12.04 -1.74 -12.23
CA LEU A 557 -13.37 -2.34 -12.11
C LEU A 557 -14.30 -1.55 -11.18
N LEU A 558 -13.74 -0.86 -10.20
CA LEU A 558 -14.46 0.06 -9.32
C LEU A 558 -14.65 1.45 -9.94
N GLY A 559 -14.13 1.67 -11.16
CA GLY A 559 -14.17 2.96 -11.86
C GLY A 559 -13.19 3.99 -11.29
N LEU A 560 -12.15 3.55 -10.58
CA LEU A 560 -11.13 4.42 -10.00
C LEU A 560 -9.93 4.56 -10.94
N THR A 561 -9.40 5.77 -11.05
CA THR A 561 -8.08 6.03 -11.69
C THR A 561 -6.96 5.58 -10.76
N VAL A 562 -5.85 5.07 -11.27
CA VAL A 562 -4.69 4.63 -10.49
C VAL A 562 -3.50 5.55 -10.72
N ILE A 563 -2.94 6.05 -9.63
CA ILE A 563 -1.73 6.88 -9.62
C ILE A 563 -0.61 6.11 -8.95
N ALA A 564 0.54 5.92 -9.60
CA ALA A 564 1.72 5.32 -8.98
C ALA A 564 2.72 6.39 -8.52
N GLU A 565 3.10 6.35 -7.25
CA GLU A 565 4.08 7.26 -6.66
C GLU A 565 5.50 6.69 -6.61
N GLY A 566 6.50 7.56 -6.49
CA GLY A 566 7.89 7.15 -6.33
C GLY A 566 8.54 6.63 -7.62
N VAL A 567 8.09 7.10 -8.79
CA VAL A 567 8.71 6.74 -10.07
C VAL A 567 10.01 7.52 -10.26
N GLU A 568 11.14 6.81 -10.18
CA GLU A 568 12.49 7.39 -10.25
C GLU A 568 13.31 6.89 -11.43
N ARG A 569 12.91 5.77 -12.06
CA ARG A 569 13.64 5.11 -13.16
C ARG A 569 12.77 4.90 -14.39
N ASP A 570 13.37 5.01 -15.58
CA ASP A 570 12.69 4.76 -16.87
C ASP A 570 12.12 3.33 -16.97
N THR A 571 12.77 2.37 -16.31
CA THR A 571 12.32 0.98 -16.21
C THR A 571 11.02 0.84 -15.42
N GLN A 572 10.88 1.56 -14.30
CA GLN A 572 9.61 1.62 -13.55
C GLN A 572 8.50 2.25 -14.39
N PHE A 573 8.82 3.35 -15.07
CA PHE A 573 7.88 4.05 -15.94
C PHE A 573 7.34 3.13 -17.05
N THR A 574 8.25 2.45 -17.76
CA THR A 574 7.88 1.51 -18.83
C THR A 574 7.01 0.39 -18.28
N ARG A 575 7.39 -0.18 -17.13
CA ARG A 575 6.63 -1.26 -16.50
C ARG A 575 5.23 -0.81 -16.07
N LEU A 576 5.08 0.38 -15.49
CA LEU A 576 3.77 0.92 -15.11
C LEU A 576 2.85 1.13 -16.32
N SER A 577 3.41 1.57 -17.44
CA SER A 577 2.68 1.70 -18.70
C SER A 577 2.20 0.34 -19.23
N GLU A 578 3.05 -0.69 -19.19
CA GLU A 578 2.69 -2.08 -19.56
C GLU A 578 1.58 -2.66 -18.66
N LEU A 579 1.62 -2.34 -17.36
CA LEU A 579 0.64 -2.79 -16.39
C LEU A 579 -0.69 -2.03 -16.48
N GLY A 580 -0.79 -1.01 -17.33
CA GLY A 580 -2.01 -0.22 -17.53
C GLY A 580 -2.26 0.82 -16.43
N CYS A 581 -1.22 1.32 -15.76
CA CYS A 581 -1.37 2.44 -14.82
C CYS A 581 -1.81 3.71 -15.57
N ASP A 582 -2.62 4.57 -14.93
CA ASP A 582 -3.17 5.76 -15.59
C ASP A 582 -2.25 6.99 -15.42
N VAL A 583 -1.73 7.21 -14.21
CA VAL A 583 -0.96 8.42 -13.87
C VAL A 583 0.29 8.04 -13.06
N VAL A 584 1.39 8.73 -13.29
CA VAL A 584 2.64 8.54 -12.53
C VAL A 584 3.15 9.82 -11.91
N GLN A 585 3.73 9.69 -10.72
CA GLN A 585 4.35 10.76 -9.97
C GLN A 585 5.69 10.29 -9.39
N GLY A 586 6.72 11.13 -9.49
CA GLY A 586 8.03 10.81 -8.94
C GLY A 586 9.13 11.71 -9.49
N TYR A 587 10.36 11.47 -9.05
CA TYR A 587 11.51 12.31 -9.43
C TYR A 587 11.91 12.19 -10.90
N LEU A 588 11.50 11.12 -11.58
CA LEU A 588 11.65 11.00 -13.03
C LEU A 588 10.82 12.07 -13.77
N ILE A 589 9.61 12.36 -13.26
CA ILE A 589 8.70 13.35 -13.86
C ILE A 589 9.09 14.77 -13.44
N GLY A 590 9.35 14.96 -12.14
CA GLY A 590 9.77 16.23 -11.59
C GLY A 590 9.88 16.21 -10.07
N ARG A 591 10.85 16.97 -9.56
CA ARG A 591 10.99 17.17 -8.11
C ARG A 591 10.01 18.24 -7.61
N PRO A 592 9.55 18.16 -6.36
CA PRO A 592 8.78 19.22 -5.72
C PRO A 592 9.50 20.57 -5.80
N SER A 593 8.92 21.54 -6.50
CA SER A 593 9.56 22.83 -6.79
C SER A 593 8.58 24.01 -6.62
N PRO A 594 9.06 25.24 -6.43
CA PRO A 594 8.20 26.42 -6.45
C PRO A 594 7.41 26.54 -7.76
N ALA A 595 6.25 27.19 -7.73
CA ALA A 595 5.35 27.28 -8.90
C ALA A 595 6.02 27.82 -10.18
N GLY A 596 6.94 28.78 -10.05
CA GLY A 596 7.65 29.38 -11.18
C GLY A 596 8.73 28.48 -11.79
N ASP A 597 9.17 27.45 -11.06
CA ASP A 597 10.23 26.52 -11.44
C ASP A 597 9.68 25.18 -11.93
N LEU A 598 8.36 24.99 -11.89
CA LEU A 598 7.73 23.82 -12.49
C LEU A 598 8.21 23.74 -13.95
N PRO A 599 8.78 22.60 -14.36
CA PRO A 599 9.30 22.48 -15.71
C PRO A 599 8.19 22.87 -16.67
N ARG A 600 8.50 23.78 -17.61
CA ARG A 600 7.65 24.04 -18.77
C ARG A 600 7.68 22.78 -19.61
N LEU A 601 6.97 21.75 -19.16
CA LEU A 601 6.78 20.51 -19.88
C LEU A 601 5.96 20.93 -21.10
N SER A 602 6.67 21.11 -22.22
CA SER A 602 6.07 21.43 -23.50
C SER A 602 4.93 20.46 -23.75
N ALA A 603 3.80 20.96 -24.25
CA ALA A 603 2.66 20.19 -24.74
C ALA A 603 3.05 19.29 -25.92
N GLY A 604 3.88 18.30 -25.63
CA GLY A 604 4.44 17.32 -26.53
C GLY A 604 4.66 16.07 -25.69
N PRO A 605 4.38 14.89 -26.26
CA PRO A 605 4.40 13.64 -25.52
C PRO A 605 5.77 13.48 -24.86
N PHE A 606 5.77 13.15 -23.56
CA PHE A 606 6.93 12.49 -22.94
C PHE A 606 7.34 11.36 -23.89
N PRO A 607 8.63 11.20 -24.25
CA PRO A 607 9.03 10.22 -25.24
C PRO A 607 8.69 8.80 -24.75
N LEU A 608 7.53 8.31 -25.15
CA LEU A 608 7.16 6.90 -25.12
C LEU A 608 8.05 6.23 -26.16
N ALA A 609 9.02 5.45 -25.68
CA ALA A 609 9.96 4.70 -26.52
C ALA A 609 9.25 3.64 -27.37
#